data_AF-A0A960XET4-F1
#
_entry.id   AF-A0A960XET4-F1
#
_cell.length_a   1.000
_cell.length_b   1.000
_cell.length_c   1.000
_cell.angle_alpha   90.00
_cell.angle_beta   90.00
_cell.angle_gamma   90.00
#
_symmetry.space_group_name_H-M   'P 1'
#
loop_
_entity.id
_entity.type
_entity.pdbx_description
1 polymer ?
#
loop_
_entity_poly.entity_id
_entity_poly.type
_entity_poly.pdbx_seq_one_letter_code
_entity_poly.pdbx_strand_id
1 'polypeptide(L)'
;MKAGFLFPLLIFFSHISLLPGQADQKEPVAKDMLTPVYYGAGTEDAFRLEVDRFLEACRKVRFHHPLADDEGNIPDYVIHDWGKFGAGKPPWRSMQHHPASDFKVGGGQTEVPLYAAYDGRVTTFRDAPKYRHYLALTKIITDEDGRELGKLVTIYGHIDLDLNEAAGLLLDGKTVKQGELVSRHLYSETRGGPHLHFEIRYYRPGEQGSEEFYGMRMGEESRRLTEPGAGPWKLGYWDPEIGYGFGHPENHGVK
;
A
#
# COMPACT_ATOMS: atom_id res chain seq x y z
N MET A 1 -35.83 15.04 -84.11
CA MET A 1 -34.63 14.79 -83.29
C MET A 1 -34.65 15.75 -82.10
N LYS A 2 -35.02 15.22 -80.93
CA LYS A 2 -35.11 15.94 -79.66
C LYS A 2 -34.11 15.28 -78.71
N ALA A 3 -33.25 16.07 -78.09
CA ALA A 3 -32.81 15.96 -76.69
C ALA A 3 -31.59 16.88 -76.52
N GLY A 4 -31.79 17.98 -75.80
CA GLY A 4 -30.72 18.88 -75.37
C GLY A 4 -31.13 19.47 -74.03
N PHE A 5 -30.78 18.77 -72.96
CA PHE A 5 -30.91 19.23 -71.59
C PHE A 5 -29.77 20.22 -71.30
N LEU A 6 -30.10 21.41 -70.80
CA LEU A 6 -29.18 22.27 -70.06
C LEU A 6 -29.83 22.59 -68.71
N PHE A 7 -29.17 22.19 -67.62
CA PHE A 7 -29.38 22.72 -66.27
C PHE A 7 -28.14 23.53 -65.87
N PRO A 8 -28.28 24.48 -64.92
CA PRO A 8 -27.34 25.56 -64.74
C PRO A 8 -26.21 25.26 -63.75
N LEU A 9 -25.20 26.11 -63.90
CA LEU A 9 -24.05 26.36 -63.05
C LEU A 9 -24.42 26.62 -61.58
N LEU A 10 -23.76 25.93 -60.65
CA LEU A 10 -23.50 26.48 -59.31
C LEU A 10 -22.15 25.97 -58.77
N ILE A 11 -21.45 26.91 -58.17
CA ILE A 11 -20.02 27.00 -57.91
C ILE A 11 -19.68 26.48 -56.51
N PHE A 12 -18.56 25.74 -56.43
CA PHE A 12 -17.58 25.53 -55.34
C PHE A 12 -18.03 25.58 -53.86
N PHE A 13 -17.63 24.57 -53.06
CA PHE A 13 -16.45 24.65 -52.19
C PHE A 13 -16.01 23.27 -51.65
N SER A 14 -14.71 23.04 -51.78
CA SER A 14 -13.72 22.23 -51.05
C SER A 14 -14.09 21.01 -50.20
N HIS A 15 -13.30 19.97 -50.46
CA HIS A 15 -12.90 18.82 -49.64
C HIS A 15 -13.00 18.97 -48.11
N ILE A 16 -13.60 17.97 -47.45
CA ILE A 16 -12.94 17.19 -46.39
C ILE A 16 -13.37 15.72 -46.54
N SER A 17 -12.41 14.87 -46.93
CA SER A 17 -12.51 13.43 -46.77
C SER A 17 -12.24 13.10 -45.29
N LEU A 18 -13.17 12.42 -44.62
CA LEU A 18 -12.87 11.74 -43.36
C LEU A 18 -13.25 10.26 -43.48
N LEU A 19 -12.18 9.48 -43.50
CA LEU A 19 -12.05 8.03 -43.48
C LEU A 19 -12.62 7.42 -42.18
N PRO A 20 -12.78 6.09 -42.13
CA PRO A 20 -13.77 5.41 -41.30
C PRO A 20 -13.43 5.45 -39.81
N GLY A 21 -14.50 5.48 -39.01
CA GLY A 21 -14.43 5.33 -37.57
C GLY A 21 -13.95 3.94 -37.16
N GLN A 22 -12.90 3.92 -36.35
CA GLN A 22 -12.72 3.06 -35.18
C GLN A 22 -11.36 3.36 -34.57
N ALA A 23 -11.35 4.21 -33.55
CA ALA A 23 -10.34 4.23 -32.49
C ALA A 23 -10.85 5.17 -31.39
N ASP A 24 -11.84 4.71 -30.64
CA ASP A 24 -12.12 5.28 -29.33
C ASP A 24 -11.94 4.17 -28.29
N GLN A 25 -10.69 3.70 -28.16
CA GLN A 25 -10.21 3.12 -26.92
C GLN A 25 -9.44 4.22 -26.19
N LYS A 26 -10.18 5.07 -25.46
CA LYS A 26 -9.59 5.93 -24.46
C LYS A 26 -10.00 5.44 -23.07
N GLU A 27 -9.15 4.61 -22.49
CA GLU A 27 -8.76 4.79 -21.09
C GLU A 27 -7.22 4.71 -20.97
N PRO A 28 -6.53 5.85 -20.78
CA PRO A 28 -5.14 5.83 -20.34
C PRO A 28 -5.07 5.56 -18.82
N VAL A 29 -5.05 4.27 -18.49
CA VAL A 29 -4.30 3.54 -17.46
C VAL A 29 -3.94 4.29 -16.15
N ALA A 30 -4.48 3.81 -15.03
CA ALA A 30 -4.02 4.15 -13.68
C ALA A 30 -2.51 3.88 -13.54
N LYS A 31 -1.72 4.92 -13.26
CA LYS A 31 -0.27 4.78 -13.05
C LYS A 31 0.02 4.63 -11.55
N ASP A 32 -0.08 3.40 -11.04
CA ASP A 32 0.28 3.08 -9.65
C ASP A 32 1.76 2.67 -9.49
N MET A 33 2.32 3.11 -8.36
CA MET A 33 3.63 2.83 -7.75
C MET A 33 4.89 3.07 -8.63
N LEU A 34 5.40 4.30 -8.52
CA LEU A 34 6.62 4.79 -9.17
C LEU A 34 7.87 4.01 -8.74
N THR A 35 8.43 3.21 -9.64
CA THR A 35 9.85 2.85 -9.65
C THR A 35 10.34 2.94 -11.11
N PRO A 36 11.55 3.48 -11.40
CA PRO A 36 12.06 3.58 -12.77
C PRO A 36 12.18 2.23 -13.50
N VAL A 37 12.30 1.13 -12.75
CA VAL A 37 12.45 -0.24 -13.28
C VAL A 37 11.12 -0.82 -13.75
N TYR A 38 10.00 -0.41 -13.14
CA TYR A 38 8.64 -0.76 -13.59
C TYR A 38 8.32 -0.25 -15.01
N TYR A 39 9.13 0.68 -15.54
CA TYR A 39 9.02 1.26 -16.88
C TYR A 39 10.24 0.96 -17.78
N GLY A 40 11.11 0.03 -17.39
CA GLY A 40 12.23 -0.40 -18.23
C GLY A 40 11.72 -0.99 -19.54
N ALA A 41 12.13 -0.42 -20.69
CA ALA A 41 11.69 -0.87 -21.99
C ALA A 41 12.04 -2.36 -22.21
N GLY A 42 11.04 -3.20 -22.48
CA GLY A 42 11.20 -4.64 -22.76
C GLY A 42 10.52 -5.61 -21.78
N THR A 43 9.83 -5.12 -20.74
CA THR A 43 8.98 -5.96 -19.88
C THR A 43 7.72 -6.40 -20.63
N GLU A 44 7.46 -7.70 -20.72
CA GLU A 44 6.23 -8.24 -21.32
C GLU A 44 4.98 -7.67 -20.62
N ASP A 45 4.04 -7.12 -21.40
CA ASP A 45 2.82 -6.46 -20.91
C ASP A 45 2.00 -7.30 -19.92
N ALA A 46 2.07 -8.64 -20.03
CA ALA A 46 1.29 -9.56 -19.20
C ALA A 46 1.64 -9.47 -17.71
N PHE A 47 2.93 -9.36 -17.36
CA PHE A 47 3.37 -9.27 -15.97
C PHE A 47 2.89 -7.98 -15.30
N ARG A 48 2.99 -6.88 -16.04
CA ARG A 48 2.50 -5.57 -15.59
C ARG A 48 0.99 -5.60 -15.34
N LEU A 49 0.22 -6.19 -16.25
CA LEU A 49 -1.23 -6.31 -16.11
C LEU A 49 -1.63 -7.17 -14.89
N GLU A 50 -0.83 -8.17 -14.53
CA GLU A 50 -1.04 -8.97 -13.32
C GLU A 50 -0.83 -8.14 -12.05
N VAL A 51 0.28 -7.42 -11.96
CA VAL A 51 0.58 -6.56 -10.80
C VAL A 51 -0.43 -5.41 -10.69
N ASP A 52 -0.75 -4.73 -11.80
CA ASP A 52 -1.72 -3.63 -11.81
C ASP A 52 -3.09 -4.12 -11.32
N ARG A 53 -3.53 -5.30 -11.77
CA ARG A 53 -4.78 -5.94 -11.31
C ARG A 53 -4.75 -6.26 -9.82
N PHE A 54 -3.64 -6.80 -9.32
CA PHE A 54 -3.47 -7.11 -7.90
C PHE A 54 -3.52 -5.84 -7.03
N LEU A 55 -2.79 -4.79 -7.43
CA LEU A 55 -2.77 -3.51 -6.71
C LEU A 55 -4.14 -2.84 -6.73
N GLU A 56 -4.83 -2.85 -7.87
CA GLU A 56 -6.19 -2.34 -7.98
C GLU A 56 -7.15 -3.09 -7.05
N ALA A 57 -7.05 -4.43 -7.01
CA ALA A 57 -7.85 -5.26 -6.10
C ALA A 57 -7.55 -4.92 -4.62
N CYS A 58 -6.29 -4.69 -4.26
CA CYS A 58 -5.92 -4.25 -2.91
C CYS A 58 -6.59 -2.92 -2.53
N ARG A 59 -6.63 -1.94 -3.46
CA ARG A 59 -7.23 -0.62 -3.22
C ARG A 59 -8.75 -0.65 -3.07
N LYS A 60 -9.41 -1.71 -3.55
CA LYS A 60 -10.84 -1.94 -3.36
C LYS A 60 -11.18 -2.52 -1.99
N VAL A 61 -10.18 -3.01 -1.25
CA VAL A 61 -10.37 -3.41 0.15
C VAL A 61 -10.68 -2.15 0.95
N ARG A 62 -11.87 -2.11 1.56
CA ARG A 62 -12.21 -1.05 2.51
C ARG A 62 -11.35 -1.23 3.75
N PHE A 63 -10.71 -0.17 4.23
CA PHE A 63 -10.00 -0.19 5.50
C PHE A 63 -10.82 0.50 6.58
N HIS A 64 -10.78 -0.10 7.76
CA HIS A 64 -11.11 0.54 9.01
C HIS A 64 -9.86 1.22 9.55
N HIS A 65 -10.01 2.43 10.08
CA HIS A 65 -8.87 3.15 10.63
C HIS A 65 -8.36 2.38 11.87
N PRO A 66 -7.04 2.11 12.02
CA PRO A 66 -6.52 1.25 13.08
C PRO A 66 -6.74 1.82 14.49
N LEU A 67 -7.08 3.09 14.61
CA LEU A 67 -7.42 3.78 15.86
C LEU A 67 -8.92 4.10 16.01
N ALA A 68 -9.77 3.77 15.03
CA ALA A 68 -11.20 4.06 15.11
C ALA A 68 -11.92 2.99 15.94
N ASP A 69 -12.75 3.40 16.90
CA ASP A 69 -13.67 2.49 17.59
C ASP A 69 -14.88 2.09 16.70
N ASP A 70 -15.81 1.32 17.28
CA ASP A 70 -17.01 0.82 16.59
C ASP A 70 -17.97 1.97 16.20
N GLU A 71 -17.88 3.11 16.86
CA GLU A 71 -18.62 4.34 16.55
C GLU A 71 -17.88 5.22 15.52
N GLY A 72 -16.65 4.87 15.14
CA GLY A 72 -15.82 5.61 14.21
C GLY A 72 -15.08 6.80 14.84
N ASN A 73 -15.05 6.90 16.17
CA ASN A 73 -14.25 7.91 16.85
C ASN A 73 -12.78 7.53 16.78
N ILE A 74 -11.96 8.50 16.40
CA ILE A 74 -10.51 8.34 16.33
C ILE A 74 -9.92 9.28 17.39
N PRO A 75 -9.09 8.78 18.34
CA PRO A 75 -8.43 9.63 19.32
C PRO A 75 -7.47 10.61 18.63
N ASP A 76 -7.20 11.74 19.25
CA ASP A 76 -6.22 12.69 18.73
C ASP A 76 -4.83 12.04 18.62
N TYR A 77 -4.20 12.19 17.46
CA TYR A 77 -2.87 11.68 17.20
C TYR A 77 -2.07 12.60 16.28
N VAL A 78 -0.75 12.41 16.27
CA VAL A 78 0.16 13.13 15.36
C VAL A 78 1.11 12.17 14.65
N ILE A 79 1.38 12.46 13.37
CA ILE A 79 2.45 11.83 12.60
C ILE A 79 3.52 12.90 12.36
N HIS A 80 4.67 12.75 13.03
CA HIS A 80 5.79 13.68 12.83
C HIS A 80 6.46 13.46 11.47
N ASP A 81 7.15 14.48 10.95
CA ASP A 81 7.80 14.42 9.62
C ASP A 81 8.73 13.22 9.42
N TRP A 82 9.47 12.82 10.46
CA TRP A 82 10.40 11.69 10.45
C TRP A 82 9.73 10.33 10.76
N GLY A 83 8.44 10.34 11.09
CA GLY A 83 7.56 9.18 11.20
C GLY A 83 6.56 9.06 10.05
N LYS A 84 6.71 9.88 9.00
CA LYS A 84 5.91 9.77 7.77
C LYS A 84 6.36 8.57 6.93
N PHE A 85 5.45 8.09 6.08
CA PHE A 85 5.70 6.97 5.18
C PHE A 85 6.93 7.19 4.30
N GLY A 86 7.89 6.26 4.43
CA GLY A 86 9.14 6.26 3.67
C GLY A 86 10.13 7.36 4.08
N ALA A 87 9.89 8.07 5.18
CA ALA A 87 10.83 9.06 5.70
C ALA A 87 12.07 8.38 6.28
N GLY A 88 13.26 8.88 5.91
CA GLY A 88 14.50 8.51 6.59
C GLY A 88 14.51 9.07 8.01
N LYS A 89 14.94 8.29 8.99
CA LYS A 89 15.07 8.74 10.39
C LYS A 89 16.49 9.29 10.63
N PRO A 90 16.66 10.56 11.06
CA PRO A 90 17.98 11.13 11.31
C PRO A 90 18.74 10.45 12.46
N PRO A 91 20.08 10.59 12.53
CA PRO A 91 20.91 11.27 11.53
C PRO A 91 21.90 10.33 10.80
N TRP A 92 22.09 9.08 11.26
CA TRP A 92 23.13 8.16 10.75
C TRP A 92 22.89 6.65 11.02
N ARG A 93 21.68 6.20 11.44
CA ARG A 93 21.60 5.01 12.32
C ARG A 93 20.96 3.72 11.81
N SER A 94 20.43 3.63 10.59
CA SER A 94 20.29 2.30 9.97
C SER A 94 20.11 2.39 8.45
N MET A 95 20.74 1.49 7.71
CA MET A 95 20.45 1.32 6.27
C MET A 95 19.03 0.78 6.05
N GLN A 96 18.44 0.09 7.03
CA GLN A 96 17.15 -0.63 6.90
C GLN A 96 16.01 0.09 7.64
N HIS A 97 15.51 1.19 7.06
CA HIS A 97 14.22 1.76 7.44
C HIS A 97 13.12 1.20 6.54
N HIS A 98 11.91 0.97 7.07
CA HIS A 98 10.75 0.57 6.27
C HIS A 98 9.80 1.74 6.10
N PRO A 99 9.02 1.78 5.02
CA PRO A 99 8.06 2.82 4.84
C PRO A 99 6.85 2.53 5.74
N ALA A 100 6.72 3.34 6.79
CA ALA A 100 5.70 3.21 7.80
C ALA A 100 5.18 4.58 8.21
N SER A 101 3.98 4.62 8.77
CA SER A 101 3.46 5.79 9.47
C SER A 101 3.46 5.53 10.97
N ASP A 102 4.10 6.42 11.72
CA ASP A 102 4.17 6.35 13.18
C ASP A 102 3.10 7.27 13.80
N PHE A 103 2.03 6.66 14.34
CA PHE A 103 0.91 7.37 14.97
C PHE A 103 1.19 7.54 16.46
N LYS A 104 1.45 8.78 16.89
CA LYS A 104 1.56 9.12 18.32
C LYS A 104 0.23 9.59 18.86
N VAL A 105 -0.39 8.77 19.70
CA VAL A 105 -1.74 8.99 20.24
C VAL A 105 -1.68 9.70 21.59
N GLY A 106 -2.51 10.73 21.79
CA GLY A 106 -2.74 11.36 23.09
C GLY A 106 -1.48 11.89 23.80
N GLY A 107 -0.40 12.22 23.06
CA GLY A 107 0.87 12.67 23.64
C GLY A 107 1.78 11.55 24.16
N GLY A 108 1.54 10.29 23.76
CA GLY A 108 2.33 9.12 24.18
C GLY A 108 1.61 8.26 25.21
N GLN A 109 0.30 8.06 25.04
CA GLN A 109 -0.48 7.13 25.87
C GLN A 109 -0.17 5.68 25.51
N THR A 110 -0.27 4.79 26.49
CA THR A 110 -0.09 3.34 26.30
C THR A 110 -1.41 2.60 26.20
N GLU A 111 -2.45 3.01 26.92
CA GLU A 111 -3.81 2.46 26.86
C GLU A 111 -4.53 3.00 25.61
N VAL A 112 -4.24 2.38 24.46
CA VAL A 112 -4.77 2.77 23.17
C VAL A 112 -5.29 1.51 22.46
N PRO A 113 -6.62 1.35 22.35
CA PRO A 113 -7.19 0.22 21.62
C PRO A 113 -6.88 0.36 20.14
N LEU A 114 -6.49 -0.75 19.52
CA LEU A 114 -6.22 -0.86 18.10
C LEU A 114 -7.16 -1.85 17.45
N TYR A 115 -7.57 -1.56 16.23
CA TYR A 115 -8.62 -2.30 15.54
C TYR A 115 -8.15 -2.84 14.19
N ALA A 116 -8.67 -4.00 13.80
CA ALA A 116 -8.34 -4.68 12.56
C ALA A 116 -8.78 -3.82 11.36
N ALA A 117 -7.84 -3.53 10.46
CA ALA A 117 -8.12 -2.69 9.30
C ALA A 117 -9.08 -3.38 8.31
N TYR A 118 -9.09 -4.70 8.26
CA TYR A 118 -9.95 -5.47 7.36
C TYR A 118 -10.13 -6.91 7.88
N ASP A 119 -11.07 -7.64 7.28
CA ASP A 119 -11.20 -9.09 7.49
C ASP A 119 -9.92 -9.81 7.07
N GLY A 120 -9.27 -10.49 8.01
CA GLY A 120 -7.98 -11.14 7.76
C GLY A 120 -7.54 -12.07 8.88
N ARG A 121 -6.46 -12.81 8.61
CA ARG A 121 -5.82 -13.71 9.56
C ARG A 121 -4.69 -13.00 10.31
N VAL A 122 -4.68 -13.13 11.63
CA VAL A 122 -3.68 -12.55 12.52
C VAL A 122 -2.51 -13.53 12.69
N THR A 123 -1.29 -13.00 12.64
CA THR A 123 -0.07 -13.66 13.11
C THR A 123 0.64 -12.71 14.06
N THR A 124 1.05 -13.20 15.21
CA THR A 124 1.69 -12.39 16.25
C THR A 124 3.16 -12.76 16.40
N PHE A 125 3.97 -11.75 16.72
CA PHE A 125 5.41 -11.90 16.83
C PHE A 125 5.87 -11.22 18.11
N ARG A 126 6.75 -11.90 18.86
CA ARG A 126 7.29 -11.42 20.13
C ARG A 126 8.80 -11.38 20.11
N ASP A 127 9.34 -10.44 20.88
CA ASP A 127 10.78 -10.22 21.04
C ASP A 127 11.55 -10.09 19.72
N ALA A 128 10.86 -9.60 18.68
CA ALA A 128 11.43 -9.42 17.36
C ALA A 128 12.46 -8.27 17.36
N PRO A 129 13.63 -8.43 16.74
CA PRO A 129 14.72 -7.43 16.79
C PRO A 129 14.34 -6.01 16.33
N LYS A 130 13.27 -5.85 15.55
CA LYS A 130 12.83 -4.58 14.96
C LYS A 130 11.67 -3.93 15.70
N TYR A 131 10.55 -4.62 15.80
CA TYR A 131 9.31 -4.07 16.36
C TYR A 131 9.09 -4.43 17.82
N ARG A 132 9.92 -5.32 18.38
CA ARG A 132 9.73 -6.02 19.65
C ARG A 132 8.48 -6.89 19.63
N HIS A 133 7.31 -6.29 19.75
CA HIS A 133 6.03 -6.97 19.68
C HIS A 133 5.20 -6.37 18.55
N TYR A 134 4.65 -7.22 17.69
CA TYR A 134 3.80 -6.78 16.59
C TYR A 134 2.82 -7.88 16.16
N LEU A 135 1.76 -7.46 15.48
CA LEU A 135 0.88 -8.36 14.74
C LEU A 135 0.93 -8.04 13.25
N ALA A 136 0.82 -9.08 12.44
CA ALA A 136 0.56 -9.01 11.02
C ALA A 136 -0.88 -9.48 10.78
N LEU A 137 -1.68 -8.62 10.17
CA LEU A 137 -3.01 -8.98 9.68
C LEU A 137 -2.89 -9.24 8.18
N THR A 138 -3.31 -10.41 7.73
CA THR A 138 -3.11 -10.86 6.33
C THR A 138 -4.45 -11.14 5.68
N LYS A 139 -4.66 -10.58 4.48
CA LYS A 139 -5.78 -10.88 3.60
C LYS A 139 -5.26 -11.43 2.29
N ILE A 140 -5.75 -12.62 1.92
CA ILE A 140 -5.57 -13.17 0.58
C ILE A 140 -6.45 -12.38 -0.38
N ILE A 141 -5.86 -11.88 -1.47
CA ILE A 141 -6.53 -11.13 -2.52
C ILE A 141 -6.72 -12.06 -3.70
N THR A 142 -7.96 -12.17 -4.17
CA THR A 142 -8.33 -13.04 -5.29
C THR A 142 -8.97 -12.23 -6.40
N ASP A 143 -8.95 -12.76 -7.63
CA ASP A 143 -9.78 -12.25 -8.71
C ASP A 143 -11.24 -12.77 -8.60
N GLU A 144 -12.05 -12.43 -9.60
CA GLU A 144 -13.47 -12.79 -9.70
C GLU A 144 -13.69 -14.31 -9.80
N ASP A 145 -12.70 -15.05 -10.31
CA ASP A 145 -12.71 -16.51 -10.45
C ASP A 145 -12.20 -17.22 -9.16
N GLY A 146 -11.82 -16.45 -8.14
CA GLY A 146 -11.29 -16.96 -6.88
C GLY A 146 -9.82 -17.37 -6.94
N ARG A 147 -9.10 -17.04 -8.02
CA ARG A 147 -7.66 -17.28 -8.12
C ARG A 147 -6.90 -16.26 -7.29
N GLU A 148 -5.91 -16.72 -6.54
CA GLU A 148 -5.04 -15.85 -5.74
C GLU A 148 -4.21 -14.92 -6.63
N LEU A 149 -4.37 -13.62 -6.43
CA LEU A 149 -3.57 -12.55 -7.05
C LEU A 149 -2.40 -12.14 -6.16
N GLY A 150 -2.52 -12.34 -4.85
CA GLY A 150 -1.49 -12.00 -3.88
C GLY A 150 -2.05 -11.84 -2.47
N LYS A 151 -1.29 -11.17 -1.61
CA LYS A 151 -1.62 -10.95 -0.20
C LYS A 151 -1.41 -9.50 0.17
N LEU A 152 -2.43 -8.93 0.78
CA LEU A 152 -2.37 -7.65 1.46
C LEU A 152 -2.04 -7.92 2.93
N VAL A 153 -1.04 -7.24 3.47
CA VAL A 153 -0.61 -7.40 4.86
C VAL A 153 -0.47 -6.05 5.52
N THR A 154 -1.02 -5.92 6.72
CA THR A 154 -0.79 -4.77 7.58
C THR A 154 -0.01 -5.17 8.81
N ILE A 155 1.02 -4.39 9.13
CA ILE A 155 1.81 -4.57 10.35
C ILE A 155 1.37 -3.53 11.37
N TYR A 156 1.04 -3.98 12.58
CA TYR A 156 0.85 -3.14 13.74
C TYR A 156 2.04 -3.39 14.67
N GLY A 157 3.07 -2.55 14.51
CA GLY A 157 4.29 -2.60 15.29
C GLY A 157 4.19 -1.78 16.57
N HIS A 158 5.04 -2.14 17.54
CA HIS A 158 5.15 -1.46 18.84
C HIS A 158 3.85 -1.48 19.63
N ILE A 159 3.19 -2.63 19.64
CA ILE A 159 1.97 -2.87 20.43
C ILE A 159 2.32 -3.74 21.62
N ASP A 160 1.59 -3.60 22.73
CA ASP A 160 1.62 -4.65 23.75
C ASP A 160 0.64 -5.74 23.34
N LEU A 161 1.15 -6.96 23.25
CA LEU A 161 0.34 -8.06 22.75
C LEU A 161 -0.48 -8.70 23.87
N ASP A 162 -0.11 -8.57 25.15
CA ASP A 162 -0.81 -9.09 26.34
C ASP A 162 -1.33 -10.53 26.28
N LEU A 163 -1.01 -11.33 25.24
CA LEU A 163 -1.69 -12.61 24.94
C LEU A 163 -1.57 -13.63 26.08
N ASN A 164 -0.60 -13.45 26.97
CA ASN A 164 -0.32 -14.36 28.07
C ASN A 164 -0.99 -13.94 29.38
N GLU A 165 -1.61 -12.76 29.43
CA GLU A 165 -2.38 -12.32 30.58
C GLU A 165 -3.79 -12.92 30.55
N ALA A 166 -4.41 -13.08 31.72
CA ALA A 166 -5.76 -13.64 31.81
C ALA A 166 -6.82 -12.79 31.06
N ALA A 167 -6.53 -11.51 30.83
CA ALA A 167 -7.34 -10.57 30.03
C ALA A 167 -6.82 -10.36 28.60
N GLY A 168 -5.78 -11.10 28.21
CA GLY A 168 -5.09 -11.00 26.93
C GLY A 168 -5.93 -11.41 25.73
N LEU A 169 -5.69 -10.77 24.58
CA LEU A 169 -6.38 -11.07 23.32
C LEU A 169 -5.68 -12.23 22.59
N LEU A 170 -5.98 -13.49 22.92
CA LEU A 170 -5.39 -14.65 22.21
C LEU A 170 -5.81 -14.69 20.71
N LEU A 171 -5.08 -14.01 19.83
CA LEU A 171 -5.44 -13.84 18.41
C LEU A 171 -4.55 -14.58 17.41
N ASP A 172 -3.43 -15.16 17.85
CA ASP A 172 -2.49 -15.81 16.93
C ASP A 172 -3.16 -16.92 16.11
N GLY A 173 -2.99 -16.85 14.79
CA GLY A 173 -3.60 -17.77 13.84
C GLY A 173 -5.10 -17.59 13.59
N LYS A 174 -5.80 -16.74 14.35
CA LYS A 174 -7.24 -16.50 14.21
C LYS A 174 -7.58 -15.55 13.07
N THR A 175 -8.78 -15.67 12.55
CA THR A 175 -9.38 -14.68 11.65
C THR A 175 -10.15 -13.68 12.47
N VAL A 176 -9.94 -12.39 12.20
CA VAL A 176 -10.68 -11.27 12.79
C VAL A 176 -11.51 -10.57 11.73
N LYS A 177 -12.56 -9.87 12.15
CA LYS A 177 -13.35 -8.99 11.31
C LYS A 177 -12.77 -7.59 11.27
N GLN A 178 -13.01 -6.88 10.18
CA GLN A 178 -12.81 -5.44 10.10
C GLN A 178 -13.43 -4.74 11.32
N GLY A 179 -12.68 -3.85 11.96
CA GLY A 179 -13.10 -3.13 13.16
C GLY A 179 -12.95 -3.91 14.46
N GLU A 180 -12.62 -5.21 14.43
CA GLU A 180 -12.45 -5.99 15.65
C GLU A 180 -11.18 -5.55 16.42
N LEU A 181 -11.27 -5.52 17.75
CA LEU A 181 -10.15 -5.17 18.62
C LEU A 181 -8.99 -6.17 18.48
N VAL A 182 -7.80 -5.67 18.13
CA VAL A 182 -6.58 -6.49 17.93
C VAL A 182 -5.46 -6.19 18.90
N SER A 183 -5.50 -5.04 19.57
CA SER A 183 -4.62 -4.71 20.70
C SER A 183 -5.34 -3.76 21.66
N ARG A 184 -4.97 -3.79 22.94
CA ARG A 184 -5.42 -2.82 23.94
C ARG A 184 -4.38 -1.74 24.22
N HIS A 185 -3.12 -2.01 23.89
CA HIS A 185 -2.02 -1.16 24.32
C HIS A 185 -0.95 -0.96 23.25
N LEU A 186 -0.27 0.17 23.35
CA LEU A 186 0.98 0.48 22.69
C LEU A 186 2.15 0.14 23.62
N TYR A 187 3.22 -0.36 23.03
CA TYR A 187 4.43 -0.72 23.76
C TYR A 187 5.20 0.54 24.18
N SER A 188 5.45 0.68 25.48
CA SER A 188 6.01 1.91 26.04
C SER A 188 7.52 2.04 25.94
N GLU A 189 8.24 0.92 25.85
CA GLU A 189 9.71 0.93 25.96
C GLU A 189 10.42 1.16 24.62
N THR A 190 9.70 1.62 23.59
CA THR A 190 10.38 2.05 22.36
C THR A 190 11.19 3.32 22.63
N ARG A 191 12.28 3.50 21.88
CA ARG A 191 13.11 4.71 21.94
C ARG A 191 12.34 5.99 21.58
N GLY A 192 11.23 5.89 20.84
CA GLY A 192 10.38 7.01 20.43
C GLY A 192 9.22 7.31 21.38
N GLY A 193 9.08 6.54 22.46
CA GLY A 193 7.90 6.50 23.32
C GLY A 193 6.76 5.65 22.74
N PRO A 194 5.61 5.52 23.44
CA PRO A 194 4.45 4.79 22.93
C PRO A 194 3.94 5.37 21.61
N HIS A 195 3.84 4.53 20.58
CA HIS A 195 3.28 4.88 19.27
C HIS A 195 2.91 3.62 18.50
N LEU A 196 1.95 3.73 17.57
CA LEU A 196 1.68 2.67 16.60
C LEU A 196 2.60 2.86 15.39
N HIS A 197 3.41 1.86 15.08
CA HIS A 197 4.16 1.77 13.82
C HIS A 197 3.32 0.98 12.82
N PHE A 198 2.73 1.64 11.83
CA PHE A 198 1.79 1.00 10.90
C PHE A 198 2.36 0.91 9.48
N GLU A 199 2.29 -0.29 8.90
CA GLU A 199 2.74 -0.54 7.52
C GLU A 199 1.65 -1.23 6.70
N ILE A 200 1.64 -0.96 5.39
CA ILE A 200 0.87 -1.72 4.40
C ILE A 200 1.86 -2.34 3.42
N ARG A 201 1.75 -3.65 3.25
CA ARG A 201 2.63 -4.49 2.44
C ARG A 201 1.83 -5.31 1.45
N TYR A 202 2.46 -5.56 0.31
CA TYR A 202 1.89 -6.34 -0.78
C TYR A 202 2.83 -7.48 -1.12
N TYR A 203 2.31 -8.70 -1.19
CA TYR A 203 3.06 -9.90 -1.55
C TYR A 203 2.41 -10.61 -2.73
N ARG A 204 3.21 -11.08 -3.67
CA ARG A 204 2.76 -12.04 -4.69
C ARG A 204 2.33 -13.38 -4.02
N PRO A 205 1.51 -14.22 -4.67
CA PRO A 205 1.23 -15.56 -4.17
C PRO A 205 2.51 -16.33 -3.90
N GLY A 206 2.55 -17.06 -2.78
CA GLY A 206 3.73 -17.83 -2.36
C GLY A 206 4.86 -17.02 -1.70
N GLU A 207 4.92 -15.70 -1.91
CA GLU A 207 6.00 -14.87 -1.33
C GLU A 207 5.77 -14.58 0.15
N GLN A 208 6.79 -14.70 0.99
CA GLN A 208 6.72 -14.36 2.41
C GLN A 208 7.27 -12.97 2.73
N GLY A 209 7.93 -12.34 1.73
CA GLY A 209 8.57 -11.05 1.87
C GLY A 209 10.04 -11.12 2.23
N SER A 210 10.82 -10.25 1.62
CA SER A 210 12.15 -9.87 2.08
C SER A 210 12.27 -8.36 2.01
N GLU A 211 12.83 -7.76 3.05
CA GLU A 211 12.96 -6.30 3.20
C GLU A 211 14.34 -5.80 2.75
N GLU A 212 15.19 -6.69 2.26
CA GLU A 212 16.62 -6.42 1.99
C GLU A 212 16.88 -5.49 0.79
N PHE A 213 15.85 -5.17 0.01
CA PHE A 213 15.95 -4.31 -1.17
C PHE A 213 15.57 -2.85 -0.91
N TYR A 214 14.98 -2.53 0.26
CA TYR A 214 14.61 -1.16 0.60
C TYR A 214 15.44 -0.64 1.78
N GLY A 215 15.88 0.61 1.67
CA GLY A 215 16.65 1.26 2.70
C GLY A 215 17.31 2.54 2.25
N MET A 216 17.98 3.24 3.17
CA MET A 216 18.68 4.49 2.83
C MET A 216 19.98 4.16 2.07
N ARG A 217 20.20 4.79 0.89
CA ARG A 217 21.47 4.62 0.15
C ARG A 217 22.57 5.46 0.81
N MET A 218 23.28 4.87 1.76
CA MET A 218 24.50 5.43 2.36
C MET A 218 25.77 4.68 1.91
N GLY A 219 26.61 5.29 1.08
CA GLY A 219 27.89 4.71 0.62
C GLY A 219 27.77 3.56 -0.40
N GLU A 220 28.89 2.92 -0.75
CA GLU A 220 28.92 1.91 -1.83
C GLU A 220 28.13 0.62 -1.50
N GLU A 221 28.15 0.18 -0.24
CA GLU A 221 27.51 -1.08 0.20
C GLU A 221 25.98 -1.06 0.15
N SER A 222 25.38 0.13 0.07
CA SER A 222 23.94 0.36 0.06
C SER A 222 23.38 0.68 -1.33
N ARG A 223 24.23 0.70 -2.37
CA ARG A 223 23.82 1.01 -3.76
C ARG A 223 22.71 0.10 -4.30
N ARG A 224 22.61 -1.12 -3.75
CA ARG A 224 21.57 -2.10 -4.08
C ARG A 224 20.20 -1.79 -3.47
N LEU A 225 20.16 -0.98 -2.41
CA LEU A 225 18.91 -0.60 -1.76
C LEU A 225 18.15 0.35 -2.66
N THR A 226 16.84 0.37 -2.55
CA THR A 226 16.01 1.38 -3.20
C THR A 226 15.69 2.47 -2.19
N GLU A 227 15.74 3.73 -2.63
CA GLU A 227 15.35 4.89 -1.84
C GLU A 227 14.41 5.79 -2.67
N PRO A 228 13.56 6.61 -2.02
CA PRO A 228 12.80 7.64 -2.72
C PRO A 228 13.75 8.64 -3.40
N GLY A 229 13.89 8.57 -4.72
CA GLY A 229 14.83 9.41 -5.49
C GLY A 229 14.53 10.92 -5.49
N ALA A 230 13.36 11.37 -4.98
CA ALA A 230 12.99 12.79 -4.88
C ALA A 230 11.80 13.04 -3.91
N GLY A 231 11.91 12.62 -2.65
CA GLY A 231 10.86 12.82 -1.63
C GLY A 231 9.90 11.62 -1.47
N PRO A 232 8.94 11.68 -0.53
CA PRO A 232 8.21 10.50 -0.08
C PRO A 232 7.45 9.79 -1.20
N TRP A 233 7.37 8.46 -1.13
CA TRP A 233 6.54 7.66 -2.03
C TRP A 233 5.06 7.90 -1.76
N LYS A 234 4.48 8.84 -2.50
CA LYS A 234 3.07 9.24 -2.35
C LYS A 234 2.09 8.07 -2.47
N LEU A 235 2.41 7.09 -3.33
CA LEU A 235 1.54 5.96 -3.60
C LEU A 235 2.00 4.64 -2.98
N GLY A 236 3.30 4.49 -2.74
CA GLY A 236 3.94 3.22 -2.45
C GLY A 236 5.06 2.89 -3.42
N TYR A 237 5.57 1.66 -3.32
CA TYR A 237 6.66 1.12 -4.13
C TYR A 237 6.40 -0.36 -4.41
N TRP A 238 6.76 -0.85 -5.60
CA TRP A 238 6.71 -2.28 -5.93
C TRP A 238 8.00 -2.75 -6.61
N ASP A 239 8.56 -3.84 -6.10
CA ASP A 239 9.69 -4.55 -6.70
C ASP A 239 9.18 -5.76 -7.51
N PRO A 240 9.30 -5.74 -8.84
CA PRO A 240 8.81 -6.82 -9.69
C PRO A 240 9.64 -8.10 -9.62
N GLU A 241 10.94 -7.99 -9.31
CA GLU A 241 11.86 -9.13 -9.25
C GLU A 241 11.62 -9.95 -7.99
N ILE A 242 11.36 -9.27 -6.87
CA ILE A 242 11.15 -9.90 -5.56
C ILE A 242 9.66 -10.22 -5.31
N GLY A 243 8.75 -9.61 -6.07
CA GLY A 243 7.30 -9.83 -5.91
C GLY A 243 6.74 -9.22 -4.64
N TYR A 244 7.31 -8.09 -4.22
CA TYR A 244 6.99 -7.44 -2.96
C TYR A 244 6.94 -5.91 -3.09
N GLY A 245 6.06 -5.27 -2.32
CA GLY A 245 5.94 -3.83 -2.27
C GLY A 245 5.28 -3.28 -1.02
N PHE A 246 5.16 -1.95 -0.99
CA PHE A 246 4.63 -1.18 0.14
C PHE A 246 3.58 -0.19 -0.33
N GLY A 247 2.54 0.04 0.49
CA GLY A 247 1.47 0.99 0.22
C GLY A 247 1.48 2.15 1.21
N HIS A 248 1.32 3.38 0.71
CA HIS A 248 1.08 4.51 1.62
C HIS A 248 -0.31 4.38 2.28
N PRO A 249 -0.43 4.47 3.62
CA PRO A 249 -1.71 4.30 4.33
C PRO A 249 -2.87 5.18 3.81
N GLU A 250 -2.59 6.43 3.45
CA GLU A 250 -3.60 7.34 2.89
C GLU A 250 -4.33 6.80 1.64
N ASN A 251 -3.69 5.96 0.81
CA ASN A 251 -4.33 5.39 -0.38
C ASN A 251 -5.32 4.28 -0.06
N HIS A 252 -5.30 3.81 1.19
CA HIS A 252 -6.27 2.89 1.75
C HIS A 252 -7.27 3.61 2.66
N GLY A 253 -7.25 4.94 2.70
CA GLY A 253 -8.18 5.73 3.52
C GLY A 253 -7.74 5.91 4.98
N VAL A 254 -6.51 5.54 5.32
CA VAL A 254 -5.92 5.79 6.65
C VAL A 254 -5.14 7.11 6.59
N LYS A 255 -5.79 8.20 7.02
CA LYS A 255 -5.25 9.58 7.00
C LYS A 255 -5.11 10.13 8.39
#